data_AF-A0A9P5MBB1-F1
#
_entry.id   AF-A0A9P5MBB1-F1
#
_cell.length_a   1.000
_cell.length_b   1.000
_cell.length_c   1.000
_cell.angle_alpha   90.00
_cell.angle_beta   90.00
_cell.angle_gamma   90.00
#
_symmetry.space_group_name_H-M   'P 1'
#
loop_
_entity.id
_entity.type
_entity.pdbx_description
1 polymer ?
#
loop_
_entity_poly.entity_id
_entity_poly.type
_entity_poly.pdbx_seq_one_letter_code
_entity_poly.pdbx_strand_id
1 'polypeptide(L)'
;MIAIDGPNARRFRCPNYLAHEYPLKHDTWAEAGMLALFAQALDLPPFHIFAEQTVACDMSKKFAILFPRQCLSITLIGVFPPVDESWFHEAYLEAALAWAAAEDLESLEEAQSSLGWLYFFTERDHNILNEDEMDRFMEHFSSIPMMAAAEQHAAFFVNSNPRLERIPGASLVFSVSERWAPEVNTRYASFLADQPFSRTNACTVDEVALRNALSIVANFENDSSITQKDPMSMWSYSRITAAAAEEIKTLLLPALALERKTPIVPPGCHVRKYSERYDEEWLPPKAEQPHNAFGIVSRTTSEAVH
;
A
#
# COMPACT_ATOMS: atom_id res chain seq x y z
N MET A 1 -6.29 6.76 -22.97
CA MET A 1 -6.01 5.98 -21.75
C MET A 1 -4.51 5.83 -21.64
N ILE A 2 -3.93 6.23 -20.52
CA ILE A 2 -2.49 6.12 -20.25
C ILE A 2 -2.35 5.27 -18.99
N ALA A 3 -1.59 4.19 -19.08
CA ALA A 3 -1.20 3.38 -17.93
C ALA A 3 0.20 3.82 -17.51
N ILE A 4 0.40 4.03 -16.21
CA ILE A 4 1.66 4.51 -15.65
C ILE A 4 2.16 3.46 -14.67
N ASP A 5 3.35 2.94 -14.94
CA ASP A 5 4.06 2.08 -14.01
C ASP A 5 4.55 2.91 -12.82
N GLY A 6 4.31 2.44 -11.60
CA GLY A 6 4.83 3.08 -10.39
C GLY A 6 6.37 3.08 -10.38
N PRO A 7 7.01 3.98 -9.61
CA PRO A 7 8.47 4.18 -9.66
C PRO A 7 9.30 2.97 -9.20
N ASN A 8 8.65 1.95 -8.62
CA ASN A 8 9.26 0.69 -8.20
C ASN A 8 8.77 -0.54 -9.00
N ALA A 9 7.97 -0.32 -10.04
CA ALA A 9 7.66 -1.38 -10.99
C ALA A 9 8.95 -1.77 -11.74
N ARG A 10 9.12 -3.06 -12.03
CA ARG A 10 10.37 -3.61 -12.63
C ARG A 10 10.84 -2.86 -13.89
N ARG A 11 9.93 -2.22 -14.62
CA ARG A 11 10.19 -1.49 -15.87
C ARG A 11 10.63 -0.04 -15.67
N PHE A 12 10.33 0.56 -14.52
CA PHE A 12 10.75 1.91 -14.17
C PHE A 12 11.87 1.83 -13.14
N ARG A 13 13.12 1.73 -13.61
CA ARG A 13 14.27 1.96 -12.73
C ARG A 13 14.71 3.39 -12.93
N CYS A 14 14.36 4.27 -11.99
CA CYS A 14 15.00 5.57 -11.95
C CYS A 14 16.50 5.31 -11.66
N PRO A 15 17.44 5.66 -12.55
CA PRO A 15 18.86 5.31 -12.39
C PRO A 15 19.46 5.82 -11.08
N ASN A 16 18.86 6.87 -10.54
CA ASN A 16 19.25 7.54 -9.31
C ASN A 16 18.56 6.99 -8.06
N TYR A 17 17.59 6.08 -8.20
CA TYR A 17 16.85 5.52 -7.06
C TYR A 17 17.74 4.66 -6.15
N LEU A 18 18.76 4.01 -6.73
CA LEU A 18 19.74 3.20 -5.99
C LEU A 18 21.06 3.92 -5.71
N ALA A 19 21.37 4.98 -6.46
CA ALA A 19 22.68 5.64 -6.43
C ALA A 19 22.80 6.78 -5.41
N HIS A 20 21.69 7.19 -4.80
CA HIS A 20 21.65 8.28 -3.85
C HIS A 20 20.90 7.87 -2.58
N GLU A 21 21.20 8.60 -1.52
CA GLU A 21 20.65 8.66 -0.16
C GLU A 21 19.12 8.75 -0.03
N TYR A 22 18.37 8.16 -0.96
CA TYR A 22 16.93 8.25 -1.00
C TYR A 22 16.30 7.30 0.01
N PRO A 23 15.20 7.72 0.64
CA PRO A 23 14.56 6.91 1.64
C PRO A 23 14.12 5.61 0.99
N LEU A 24 14.52 4.49 1.59
CA LEU A 24 14.04 3.13 1.30
C LEU A 24 12.52 2.96 1.51
N LYS A 25 11.82 4.08 1.70
CA LYS A 25 10.40 4.23 1.98
C LYS A 25 9.79 5.07 0.85
N HIS A 26 9.00 4.44 0.00
CA HIS A 26 8.01 5.07 -0.87
C HIS A 26 7.26 6.20 -0.13
N ASP A 27 7.43 7.42 -0.61
CA ASP A 27 6.60 8.53 -0.21
C ASP A 27 5.58 8.82 -1.31
N THR A 28 4.33 8.43 -1.06
CA THR A 28 3.23 8.66 -2.01
C THR A 28 2.96 10.15 -2.27
N TRP A 29 3.47 11.09 -1.44
CA TRP A 29 3.48 12.52 -1.77
C TRP A 29 4.50 12.86 -2.86
N ALA A 30 5.70 12.28 -2.78
CA ALA A 30 6.70 12.42 -3.83
C ALA A 30 6.23 11.77 -5.14
N GLU A 31 5.58 10.61 -5.07
CA GLU A 31 4.98 9.95 -6.24
C GLU A 31 3.85 10.78 -6.87
N ALA A 32 3.04 11.47 -6.06
CA ALA A 32 2.03 12.41 -6.56
C ALA A 32 2.69 13.61 -7.27
N GLY A 33 3.78 14.14 -6.74
CA GLY A 33 4.60 15.16 -7.41
C GLY A 33 5.17 14.65 -8.74
N MET A 34 5.67 13.42 -8.77
CA MET A 34 6.15 12.76 -9.98
C MET A 34 5.06 12.64 -11.04
N LEU A 35 3.83 12.26 -10.66
CA LEU A 35 2.69 12.18 -11.58
C LEU A 35 2.36 13.56 -12.20
N ALA A 36 2.51 14.64 -11.44
CA ALA A 36 2.31 16.00 -11.95
C ALA A 36 3.39 16.43 -12.93
N LEU A 37 4.66 16.11 -12.64
CA LEU A 37 5.78 16.35 -13.56
C LEU A 37 5.65 15.51 -14.84
N PHE A 38 5.16 14.28 -14.73
CA PHE A 38 4.83 13.45 -15.88
C PHE A 38 3.71 14.08 -16.73
N ALA A 39 2.64 14.54 -16.08
CA ALA A 39 1.55 15.24 -16.77
C ALA A 39 2.03 16.53 -17.47
N GLN A 40 2.91 17.30 -16.82
CA GLN A 40 3.54 18.47 -17.42
C GLN A 40 4.40 18.11 -18.63
N ALA A 41 5.28 17.11 -18.49
CA ALA A 41 6.21 16.70 -19.55
C ALA A 41 5.49 16.20 -20.81
N LEU A 42 4.31 15.61 -20.65
CA LEU A 42 3.47 15.12 -21.75
C LEU A 42 2.37 16.11 -22.17
N ASP A 43 2.34 17.31 -21.60
CA ASP A 43 1.32 18.33 -21.86
C ASP A 43 -0.12 17.79 -21.69
N LEU A 44 -0.33 16.96 -20.66
CA LEU A 44 -1.63 16.32 -20.45
C LEU A 44 -2.67 17.35 -20.01
N PRO A 45 -3.88 17.34 -20.61
CA PRO A 45 -5.01 18.09 -20.07
C PRO A 45 -5.45 17.47 -18.74
N PRO A 46 -6.33 18.13 -17.96
CA PRO A 46 -6.91 17.52 -16.77
C PRO A 46 -7.52 16.16 -17.10
N PHE A 47 -7.31 15.18 -16.22
CA PHE A 47 -7.64 13.78 -16.47
C PHE A 47 -8.34 13.12 -15.30
N HIS A 48 -9.01 12.01 -15.62
CA HIS A 48 -9.66 11.14 -14.66
C HIS A 48 -8.70 10.02 -14.25
N ILE A 49 -8.69 9.67 -12.97
CA ILE A 49 -7.75 8.69 -12.42
C ILE A 49 -8.54 7.44 -12.00
N PHE A 50 -8.11 6.30 -12.51
CA PHE A 50 -8.52 4.99 -11.99
C PHE A 50 -7.29 4.40 -11.29
N ALA A 51 -7.38 4.22 -9.98
CA ALA A 51 -6.29 3.71 -9.17
C ALA A 51 -6.70 2.40 -8.52
N GLU A 52 -5.86 1.39 -8.66
CA GLU A 52 -6.00 0.08 -8.05
C GLU A 52 -4.83 -0.13 -7.10
N GLN A 53 -5.08 -0.77 -5.95
CA GLN A 53 -4.10 -1.05 -4.91
C GLN A 53 -3.77 0.16 -4.04
N THR A 54 -3.28 -0.12 -2.83
CA THR A 54 -3.03 0.85 -1.77
C THR A 54 -2.17 2.02 -2.24
N VAL A 55 -1.00 1.73 -2.82
CA VAL A 55 -0.02 2.76 -3.18
C VAL A 55 -0.58 3.68 -4.26
N ALA A 56 -1.16 3.12 -5.32
CA ALA A 56 -1.76 3.94 -6.39
C ALA A 56 -2.95 4.74 -5.86
N CYS A 57 -3.78 4.15 -4.99
CA CYS A 57 -4.90 4.86 -4.38
C CYS A 57 -4.41 6.06 -3.55
N ASP A 58 -3.40 5.86 -2.72
CA ASP A 58 -2.87 6.89 -1.85
C ASP A 58 -2.10 7.98 -2.59
N MET A 59 -1.31 7.62 -3.60
CA MET A 59 -0.71 8.55 -4.55
C MET A 59 -1.80 9.39 -5.24
N SER A 60 -2.87 8.75 -5.72
CA SER A 60 -3.91 9.44 -6.48
C SER A 60 -4.74 10.40 -5.61
N LYS A 61 -5.02 10.04 -4.35
CA LYS A 61 -5.62 10.97 -3.37
C LYS A 61 -4.74 12.21 -3.17
N LYS A 62 -3.45 12.00 -2.94
CA LYS A 62 -2.47 13.09 -2.72
C LYS A 62 -2.34 13.96 -3.97
N PHE A 63 -2.33 13.35 -5.16
CA PHE A 63 -2.36 14.08 -6.43
C PHE A 63 -3.59 14.97 -6.55
N ALA A 64 -4.78 14.46 -6.22
CA ALA A 64 -6.00 15.25 -6.25
C ALA A 64 -6.02 16.41 -5.23
N ILE A 65 -5.35 16.25 -4.09
CA ILE A 65 -5.15 17.31 -3.08
C ILE A 65 -4.19 18.39 -3.61
N LEU A 66 -3.05 17.97 -4.16
CA LEU A 66 -2.00 18.87 -4.63
C LEU A 66 -2.37 19.59 -5.93
N PHE A 67 -3.05 18.90 -6.83
CA PHE A 67 -3.37 19.34 -8.20
C PHE A 67 -4.87 19.19 -8.49
N PRO A 68 -5.75 19.84 -7.71
CA PRO A 68 -7.21 19.64 -7.81
C PRO A 68 -7.78 20.05 -9.17
N ARG A 69 -7.10 20.94 -9.89
CA ARG A 69 -7.48 21.35 -11.26
C ARG A 69 -7.11 20.32 -12.32
N GLN A 70 -6.13 19.46 -12.04
CA GLN A 70 -5.65 18.44 -12.95
C GLN A 70 -6.42 17.12 -12.78
N CYS A 71 -6.97 16.86 -11.59
CA CYS A 71 -7.75 15.66 -11.29
C CYS A 71 -9.26 15.92 -11.48
N LEU A 72 -9.82 15.49 -12.62
CA LEU A 72 -11.24 15.68 -12.93
C LEU A 72 -12.16 14.77 -12.13
N SER A 73 -11.76 13.51 -11.95
CA SER A 73 -12.39 12.56 -11.03
C SER A 73 -11.39 11.48 -10.66
N ILE A 74 -11.69 10.75 -9.60
CA ILE A 74 -10.88 9.65 -9.11
C ILE A 74 -11.78 8.46 -8.75
N THR A 75 -11.39 7.27 -9.18
CA THR A 75 -11.97 5.98 -8.78
C THR A 75 -10.88 5.18 -8.12
N LEU A 76 -11.13 4.72 -6.90
CA LEU A 76 -10.15 4.08 -6.04
C LEU A 76 -10.59 2.66 -5.72
N ILE A 77 -9.80 1.67 -6.09
CA ILE A 77 -10.09 0.25 -5.89
C ILE A 77 -9.13 -0.32 -4.84
N GLY A 78 -9.69 -0.93 -3.79
CA GLY A 78 -8.90 -1.51 -2.69
C GLY A 78 -8.50 -0.49 -1.61
N VAL A 79 -9.34 0.53 -1.36
CA VAL A 79 -9.10 1.46 -0.26
C VAL A 79 -9.46 0.81 1.07
N PHE A 80 -8.53 0.88 2.03
CA PHE A 80 -8.75 0.43 3.40
C PHE A 80 -9.97 1.08 4.04
N PRO A 81 -10.78 0.33 4.79
CA PRO A 81 -11.69 0.94 5.75
C PRO A 81 -10.88 1.67 6.84
N PRO A 82 -11.52 2.60 7.56
CA PRO A 82 -10.99 3.13 8.80
C PRO A 82 -10.67 1.98 9.74
N VAL A 83 -9.38 1.67 9.88
CA VAL A 83 -8.89 0.76 10.91
C VAL A 83 -8.03 1.59 11.84
N ASP A 84 -8.14 1.32 13.14
CA ASP A 84 -7.18 1.83 14.11
C ASP A 84 -5.80 1.32 13.70
N GLU A 85 -4.98 2.22 13.14
CA GLU A 85 -3.70 1.87 12.54
C GLU A 85 -2.63 1.53 13.58
N SER A 86 -2.86 1.86 14.86
CA SER A 86 -1.84 1.73 15.91
C SER A 86 -1.44 0.27 16.13
N TRP A 87 -2.39 -0.63 16.39
CA TRP A 87 -2.12 -2.05 16.58
C TRP A 87 -1.57 -2.72 15.32
N PHE A 88 -2.07 -2.33 14.14
CA PHE A 88 -1.61 -2.88 12.86
C PHE A 88 -0.15 -2.47 12.60
N HIS A 89 0.19 -1.22 12.89
CA HIS A 89 1.54 -0.71 12.72
C HIS A 89 2.52 -1.41 13.67
N GLU A 90 2.16 -1.57 14.94
CA GLU A 90 2.98 -2.30 15.92
C GLU A 90 3.18 -3.75 15.50
N ALA A 91 2.09 -4.47 15.18
CA ALA A 91 2.17 -5.86 14.76
C ALA A 91 2.94 -6.04 13.44
N TYR A 92 2.77 -5.11 12.49
CA TYR A 92 3.54 -5.10 11.25
C TYR A 92 5.04 -4.88 11.50
N LEU A 93 5.39 -3.91 12.35
CA LEU A 93 6.79 -3.65 12.70
C LEU A 93 7.40 -4.87 13.40
N GLU A 94 6.68 -5.49 14.34
CA GLU A 94 7.11 -6.71 15.02
C GLU A 94 7.36 -7.84 14.02
N ALA A 95 6.40 -8.12 13.12
CA ALA A 95 6.53 -9.18 12.12
C ALA A 95 7.63 -8.88 11.10
N ALA A 96 7.81 -7.62 10.69
CA ALA A 96 8.90 -7.20 9.80
C ALA A 96 10.27 -7.30 10.47
N LEU A 97 10.38 -6.96 11.77
CA LEU A 97 11.59 -7.13 12.55
C LEU A 97 11.92 -8.61 12.76
N ALA A 98 10.92 -9.44 13.10
CA ALA A 98 11.09 -10.89 13.18
C ALA A 98 11.59 -11.46 11.85
N TRP A 99 11.04 -11.00 10.72
CA TRP A 99 11.46 -11.41 9.39
C TRP A 99 12.90 -10.97 9.06
N ALA A 100 13.27 -9.74 9.45
CA ALA A 100 14.61 -9.17 9.27
C ALA A 100 15.66 -9.77 10.24
N ALA A 101 15.24 -10.28 11.39
CA ALA A 101 16.09 -10.86 12.42
C ALA A 101 16.13 -12.40 12.39
N ALA A 102 15.29 -13.06 11.57
CA ALA A 102 15.25 -14.51 11.46
C ALA A 102 16.65 -15.11 11.16
N GLU A 103 17.11 -15.99 12.04
CA GLU A 103 18.42 -16.65 11.95
C GLU A 103 18.37 -17.98 11.18
N ASP A 104 17.18 -18.58 11.10
CA ASP A 104 16.90 -19.85 10.44
C ASP A 104 15.62 -19.81 9.58
N LEU A 105 15.39 -20.88 8.82
CA LEU A 105 14.26 -20.99 7.90
C LEU A 105 12.91 -21.00 8.63
N GLU A 106 12.83 -21.64 9.80
CA GLU A 106 11.60 -21.77 10.58
C GLU A 106 11.14 -20.41 11.11
N SER A 107 12.05 -19.65 11.72
CA SER A 107 11.83 -18.28 12.18
C SER A 107 11.44 -17.35 11.03
N LEU A 108 12.05 -17.54 9.85
CA LEU A 108 11.71 -16.77 8.66
C LEU A 108 10.29 -17.07 8.19
N GLU A 109 9.91 -18.34 8.14
CA GLU A 109 8.59 -18.82 7.75
C GLU A 109 7.50 -18.39 8.75
N GLU A 110 7.79 -18.38 10.05
CA GLU A 110 6.89 -17.88 11.09
C GLU A 110 6.65 -16.37 10.95
N ALA A 111 7.72 -15.58 10.79
CA ALA A 111 7.59 -14.14 10.59
C ALA A 111 6.83 -13.80 9.30
N GLN A 112 7.09 -14.55 8.23
CA GLN A 112 6.37 -14.50 6.97
C GLN A 112 4.88 -14.83 7.15
N SER A 113 4.57 -15.89 7.90
CA SER A 113 3.18 -16.28 8.20
C SER A 113 2.48 -15.19 9.00
N SER A 114 3.14 -14.60 10.00
CA SER A 114 2.61 -13.46 10.78
C SER A 114 2.32 -12.24 9.92
N LEU A 115 3.20 -11.92 8.97
CA LEU A 115 2.94 -10.87 7.97
C LEU A 115 1.74 -11.23 7.10
N GLY A 116 1.65 -12.47 6.61
CA GLY A 116 0.47 -12.95 5.89
C GLY A 116 -0.81 -12.79 6.71
N TRP A 117 -0.80 -13.17 7.99
CA TRP A 117 -1.95 -13.01 8.88
C TRP A 117 -2.43 -11.56 8.97
N LEU A 118 -1.49 -10.62 9.16
CA LEU A 118 -1.78 -9.19 9.18
C LEU A 118 -2.39 -8.69 7.87
N TYR A 119 -1.96 -9.24 6.73
CA TYR A 119 -2.42 -8.81 5.41
C TYR A 119 -3.67 -9.52 4.88
N PHE A 120 -4.18 -10.58 5.51
CA PHE A 120 -5.33 -11.30 4.97
C PHE A 120 -6.52 -11.45 5.92
N PHE A 121 -6.34 -11.22 7.22
CA PHE A 121 -7.36 -11.60 8.21
C PHE A 121 -7.90 -10.45 9.06
N THR A 122 -7.78 -9.18 8.61
CA THR A 122 -8.33 -8.06 9.39
C THR A 122 -9.84 -7.87 9.24
N GLU A 123 -10.51 -8.64 8.38
CA GLU A 123 -11.96 -8.81 8.51
C GLU A 123 -12.25 -10.01 9.42
N ARG A 124 -13.00 -9.75 10.50
CA ARG A 124 -13.44 -10.72 11.54
C ARG A 124 -14.18 -11.96 11.02
N ASP A 125 -14.41 -12.07 9.71
CA ASP A 125 -14.95 -13.27 9.09
C ASP A 125 -13.79 -14.18 8.66
N HIS A 126 -13.47 -15.12 9.54
CA HIS A 126 -12.56 -16.22 9.30
C HIS A 126 -12.84 -16.91 7.95
N ASN A 127 -11.80 -17.18 7.15
CA ASN A 127 -11.77 -17.95 5.88
C ASN A 127 -11.74 -17.16 4.56
N ILE A 128 -10.90 -16.13 4.43
CA ILE A 128 -10.72 -15.46 3.13
C ILE A 128 -9.79 -16.24 2.18
N LEU A 129 -8.82 -17.00 2.71
CA LEU A 129 -7.91 -17.86 1.97
C LEU A 129 -7.82 -19.25 2.62
N ASN A 130 -7.87 -20.31 1.81
CA ASN A 130 -7.52 -21.66 2.27
C ASN A 130 -5.99 -21.88 2.29
N GLU A 131 -5.52 -23.00 2.87
CA GLU A 131 -4.08 -23.30 2.99
C GLU A 131 -3.34 -23.27 1.63
N ASP A 132 -3.95 -23.78 0.55
CA ASP A 132 -3.36 -23.77 -0.80
C ASP A 132 -3.24 -22.35 -1.38
N GLU A 133 -4.18 -21.47 -1.06
CA GLU A 133 -4.14 -20.06 -1.46
C GLU A 133 -3.11 -19.28 -0.67
N MET A 134 -2.91 -19.63 0.61
CA MET A 134 -1.83 -19.10 1.43
C MET A 134 -0.46 -19.50 0.86
N ASP A 135 -0.28 -20.77 0.50
CA ASP A 135 0.98 -21.29 -0.07
C ASP A 135 1.41 -20.54 -1.34
N ARG A 136 0.49 -20.38 -2.31
CA ARG A 136 0.78 -19.65 -3.56
C ARG A 136 1.10 -18.18 -3.32
N PHE A 137 0.48 -17.61 -2.29
CA PHE A 137 0.68 -16.23 -1.92
C PHE A 137 2.06 -16.01 -1.26
N MET A 138 2.46 -16.89 -0.34
CA MET A 138 3.77 -16.82 0.33
C MET A 138 4.94 -16.96 -0.65
N GLU A 139 4.79 -17.77 -1.70
CA GLU A 139 5.76 -17.83 -2.81
C GLU A 139 5.90 -16.47 -3.54
N HIS A 140 4.82 -15.71 -3.67
CA HIS A 140 4.79 -14.43 -4.38
C HIS A 140 5.29 -13.25 -3.53
N PHE A 141 5.07 -13.29 -2.22
CA PHE A 141 5.19 -12.14 -1.33
C PHE A 141 6.60 -11.84 -0.79
N SER A 142 7.56 -12.75 -1.00
CA SER A 142 8.93 -12.69 -0.49
C SER A 142 9.81 -11.56 -1.07
N SER A 143 9.26 -10.53 -1.72
CA SER A 143 10.02 -9.54 -2.51
C SER A 143 9.69 -8.05 -2.34
N ILE A 144 8.83 -7.62 -1.40
CA ILE A 144 8.37 -6.22 -1.36
C ILE A 144 8.17 -5.68 0.07
N PRO A 145 8.68 -4.48 0.42
CA PRO A 145 8.19 -3.73 1.58
C PRO A 145 7.22 -2.62 1.13
N MET A 146 6.10 -2.38 1.87
CA MET A 146 5.68 -1.04 2.38
C MET A 146 4.21 -0.73 2.76
N MET A 147 4.11 0.03 3.89
CA MET A 147 3.37 1.26 4.28
C MET A 147 1.84 1.52 4.26
N ALA A 148 1.49 2.52 5.11
CA ALA A 148 0.20 2.88 5.71
C ALA A 148 -0.24 4.37 5.53
N ALA A 149 -1.49 4.62 5.94
CA ALA A 149 -2.21 5.87 6.26
C ALA A 149 -3.01 6.61 5.15
N ALA A 150 -4.35 6.46 5.20
CA ALA A 150 -5.27 6.77 4.10
C ALA A 150 -6.41 7.79 4.39
N GLU A 151 -6.64 8.23 5.64
CA GLU A 151 -8.00 8.70 6.01
C GLU A 151 -8.24 10.20 6.17
N GLN A 152 -7.22 11.05 6.33
CA GLN A 152 -7.46 12.50 6.49
C GLN A 152 -7.87 13.22 5.19
N HIS A 153 -7.96 12.52 4.06
CA HIS A 153 -7.98 13.14 2.74
C HIS A 153 -9.38 13.44 2.18
N ALA A 154 -10.45 12.81 2.68
CA ALA A 154 -11.81 12.94 2.13
C ALA A 154 -12.38 14.38 2.19
N ALA A 155 -11.97 15.18 3.19
CA ALA A 155 -12.47 16.54 3.38
C ALA A 155 -11.92 17.57 2.36
N PHE A 156 -10.81 17.24 1.67
CA PHE A 156 -10.11 18.17 0.79
C PHE A 156 -10.59 18.15 -0.67
N PHE A 157 -11.46 17.20 -1.04
CA PHE A 157 -11.93 17.05 -2.42
C PHE A 157 -13.04 18.03 -2.84
N VAL A 158 -12.96 19.28 -2.40
CA VAL A 158 -14.02 20.30 -2.53
C VAL A 158 -14.38 20.61 -4.00
N ASN A 159 -13.51 20.28 -4.96
CA ASN A 159 -13.70 20.59 -6.38
C ASN A 159 -13.76 19.40 -7.34
N SER A 160 -13.50 18.16 -6.89
CA SER A 160 -13.28 17.01 -7.78
C SER A 160 -14.40 15.96 -7.77
N ASN A 161 -15.49 16.19 -7.02
CA ASN A 161 -16.60 15.24 -6.81
C ASN A 161 -16.16 13.76 -6.91
N PRO A 162 -15.17 13.35 -6.09
CA PRO A 162 -14.47 12.09 -6.28
C PRO A 162 -15.47 10.94 -6.16
N ARG A 163 -15.56 10.12 -7.21
CA ARG A 163 -16.39 8.93 -7.19
C ARG A 163 -15.63 7.81 -6.48
N LEU A 164 -15.67 7.84 -5.15
CA LEU A 164 -15.12 6.78 -4.32
C LEU A 164 -16.00 5.54 -4.42
N GLU A 165 -15.44 4.49 -5.04
CA GLU A 165 -16.12 3.20 -5.18
C GLU A 165 -15.37 2.12 -4.41
N ARG A 166 -15.99 1.55 -3.38
CA ARG A 166 -15.40 0.42 -2.66
C ARG A 166 -15.87 -0.89 -3.27
N ILE A 167 -14.97 -1.87 -3.39
CA ILE A 167 -15.30 -3.26 -3.66
C ILE A 167 -15.39 -3.97 -2.31
N PRO A 168 -16.59 -4.36 -1.85
CA PRO A 168 -16.75 -5.07 -0.58
C PRO A 168 -15.95 -6.39 -0.58
N GLY A 169 -15.22 -6.67 0.51
CA GLY A 169 -14.46 -7.93 0.66
C GLY A 169 -13.13 -8.01 -0.11
N ALA A 170 -12.76 -6.99 -0.87
CA ALA A 170 -11.39 -6.81 -1.34
C ALA A 170 -10.54 -6.21 -0.20
N SER A 171 -10.37 -6.97 0.88
CA SER A 171 -9.56 -6.56 2.03
C SER A 171 -8.08 -6.79 1.75
N LEU A 172 -7.25 -5.78 2.00
CA LEU A 172 -5.78 -5.82 2.17
C LEU A 172 -4.88 -6.35 1.06
N VAL A 173 -5.40 -6.92 -0.01
CA VAL A 173 -4.52 -7.54 -0.98
C VAL A 173 -3.83 -6.46 -1.82
N PHE A 174 -2.49 -6.45 -1.77
CA PHE A 174 -1.60 -5.66 -2.65
C PHE A 174 -1.85 -5.91 -4.14
N SER A 175 -2.58 -6.96 -4.46
CA SER A 175 -3.05 -7.31 -5.80
C SER A 175 -4.52 -7.69 -5.72
N VAL A 176 -5.36 -7.20 -6.61
CA VAL A 176 -6.72 -7.74 -6.77
C VAL A 176 -6.61 -9.24 -7.08
N SER A 177 -7.04 -10.10 -6.15
CA SER A 177 -7.15 -11.54 -6.40
C SER A 177 -7.97 -11.80 -7.67
N GLU A 178 -7.63 -12.82 -8.44
CA GLU A 178 -8.37 -13.20 -9.66
C GLU A 178 -9.88 -13.31 -9.42
N ARG A 179 -10.29 -13.69 -8.19
CA ARG A 179 -11.69 -13.78 -7.78
C ARG A 179 -12.45 -12.44 -7.91
N TRP A 180 -11.74 -11.32 -7.78
CA TRP A 180 -12.27 -9.97 -7.84
C TRP A 180 -12.10 -9.32 -9.22
N ALA A 181 -11.38 -9.95 -10.15
CA ALA A 181 -11.15 -9.41 -11.48
C ALA A 181 -12.45 -9.06 -12.24
N PRO A 182 -13.54 -9.85 -12.19
CA PRO A 182 -14.80 -9.49 -12.85
C PRO A 182 -15.41 -8.20 -12.31
N GLU A 183 -15.38 -7.98 -10.99
CA GLU A 183 -15.90 -6.77 -10.36
C GLU A 183 -15.03 -5.55 -10.69
N VAL A 184 -13.70 -5.69 -10.61
CA VAL A 184 -12.77 -4.63 -11.00
C VAL A 184 -12.94 -4.25 -12.47
N ASN A 185 -13.04 -5.23 -13.36
CA ASN A 185 -13.29 -4.98 -14.78
C ASN A 185 -14.64 -4.30 -15.02
N THR A 186 -15.67 -4.66 -14.24
CA THR A 186 -16.99 -4.00 -14.30
C THR A 186 -16.88 -2.54 -13.89
N ARG A 187 -16.23 -2.24 -12.75
CA ARG A 187 -16.02 -0.85 -12.30
C ARG A 187 -15.15 -0.07 -13.27
N TYR A 188 -14.14 -0.70 -13.84
CA TYR A 188 -13.29 -0.11 -14.86
C TYR A 188 -14.06 0.23 -16.14
N ALA A 189 -14.91 -0.69 -16.61
CA ALA A 189 -15.77 -0.46 -17.76
C ALA A 189 -16.79 0.66 -17.49
N SER A 190 -17.42 0.67 -16.31
CA SER A 190 -18.30 1.76 -15.89
C SER A 190 -17.55 3.09 -15.82
N PHE A 191 -16.36 3.11 -15.22
CA PHE A 191 -15.49 4.27 -15.19
C PHE A 191 -15.26 4.79 -16.61
N LEU A 192 -14.85 3.94 -17.57
CA LEU A 192 -14.64 4.39 -18.95
C LEU A 192 -15.92 4.89 -19.63
N ALA A 193 -17.06 4.26 -19.38
CA ALA A 193 -18.35 4.63 -19.97
C ALA A 193 -18.89 5.97 -19.43
N ASP A 194 -18.61 6.29 -18.17
CA ASP A 194 -19.12 7.47 -17.47
C ASP A 194 -18.26 8.72 -17.71
N GLN A 195 -17.13 8.61 -18.42
CA GLN A 195 -16.27 9.77 -18.65
C GLN A 195 -16.92 10.75 -19.63
N PRO A 196 -17.13 12.02 -19.23
CA PRO A 196 -17.60 13.03 -20.16
C PRO A 196 -16.56 13.22 -21.27
N PHE A 197 -17.01 13.63 -22.45
CA PHE A 197 -16.09 14.04 -23.51
C PHE A 197 -15.26 15.24 -23.00
N SER A 198 -14.00 14.99 -22.61
CA SER A 198 -13.13 16.04 -22.07
C SER A 198 -12.90 17.09 -23.15
N ARG A 199 -13.29 18.33 -22.87
CA ARG A 199 -12.95 19.46 -23.73
C ARG A 199 -11.43 19.65 -23.68
N THR A 200 -10.80 19.75 -24.84
CA THR A 200 -9.36 19.92 -25.07
C THR A 200 -8.80 21.27 -24.62
N ASN A 201 -9.45 21.98 -23.70
CA ASN A 201 -8.88 23.19 -23.15
C ASN A 201 -7.73 22.76 -22.24
N ALA A 202 -6.52 22.75 -22.80
CA ALA A 202 -5.29 22.39 -22.13
C ALA A 202 -5.09 23.31 -20.91
N CYS A 203 -5.46 22.82 -19.73
CA CYS A 203 -4.96 23.31 -18.47
C CYS A 203 -3.85 22.33 -18.10
N THR A 204 -2.63 22.67 -18.49
CA THR A 204 -1.47 21.82 -18.22
C THR A 204 -0.93 22.16 -16.84
N VAL A 205 -0.16 21.25 -16.26
CA VAL A 205 0.50 21.52 -14.97
C VAL A 205 1.59 22.55 -15.21
N ASP A 206 1.33 23.80 -14.82
CA ASP A 206 2.29 24.89 -14.91
C ASP A 206 3.12 25.04 -13.63
N GLU A 207 4.17 25.87 -13.68
CA GLU A 207 5.02 26.14 -12.52
C GLU A 207 4.22 26.71 -11.33
N VAL A 208 3.17 27.48 -11.61
CA VAL A 208 2.30 28.07 -10.58
C VAL A 208 1.57 26.96 -9.83
N ALA A 209 1.02 25.97 -10.52
CA ALA A 209 0.38 24.80 -9.93
C ALA A 209 1.38 23.99 -9.09
N LEU A 210 2.59 23.76 -9.59
CA LEU A 210 3.64 23.04 -8.86
C LEU A 210 4.05 23.76 -7.56
N ARG A 211 4.17 25.10 -7.58
CA ARG A 211 4.47 25.90 -6.39
C ARG A 211 3.33 25.93 -5.39
N ASN A 212 2.08 26.04 -5.87
CA ASN A 212 0.90 25.96 -5.01
C ASN A 212 0.83 24.61 -4.30
N ALA A 213 1.18 23.52 -4.98
CA ALA A 213 1.27 22.20 -4.37
C ALA A 213 2.31 22.15 -3.24
N LEU A 214 3.48 22.78 -3.39
CA LEU A 214 4.45 22.89 -2.29
C LEU A 214 3.90 23.70 -1.10
N SER A 215 3.12 24.76 -1.34
CA SER A 215 2.44 25.48 -0.26
C SER A 215 1.41 24.61 0.47
N ILE A 216 0.71 23.72 -0.23
CA ILE A 216 -0.21 22.75 0.38
C ILE A 216 0.57 21.78 1.28
N VAL A 217 1.68 21.19 0.78
CA VAL A 217 2.54 20.30 1.60
C VAL A 217 3.10 21.03 2.81
N ALA A 218 3.58 22.27 2.64
CA ALA A 218 4.09 23.12 3.72
C ALA A 218 3.05 23.30 4.85
N ASN A 219 1.78 23.48 4.49
CA ASN A 219 0.70 23.62 5.46
C ASN A 219 0.41 22.30 6.20
N PHE A 220 0.45 21.16 5.51
CA PHE A 220 0.28 19.84 6.15
C PHE A 220 1.40 19.52 7.14
N GLU A 221 2.64 19.88 6.81
CA GLU A 221 3.82 19.64 7.64
C GLU A 221 4.06 20.74 8.69
N ASN A 222 3.33 21.85 8.61
CA ASN A 222 3.62 23.06 9.38
C ASN A 222 5.09 23.53 9.20
N ASP A 223 5.62 23.40 7.99
CA ASP A 223 6.99 23.77 7.61
C ASP A 223 7.01 24.64 6.35
N SER A 224 7.18 25.95 6.57
CA SER A 224 7.26 26.93 5.48
C SER A 224 8.47 26.77 4.56
N SER A 225 9.54 26.09 4.99
CA SER A 225 10.75 25.90 4.18
C SER A 225 10.49 25.08 2.91
N ILE A 226 9.45 24.23 2.95
CA ILE A 226 9.00 23.42 1.81
C ILE A 226 8.62 24.30 0.60
N THR A 227 8.12 25.51 0.83
CA THR A 227 7.75 26.45 -0.25
C THR A 227 8.94 26.98 -1.05
N GLN A 228 10.14 26.91 -0.48
CA GLN A 228 11.38 27.36 -1.13
C GLN A 228 12.07 26.24 -1.93
N LYS A 229 11.61 24.99 -1.80
CA LYS A 229 12.17 23.85 -2.54
C LYS A 229 11.89 23.98 -4.03
N ASP A 230 12.69 23.27 -4.83
CA ASP A 230 12.52 23.23 -6.29
C ASP A 230 11.21 22.53 -6.69
N PRO A 231 10.22 23.22 -7.29
CA PRO A 231 8.98 22.59 -7.74
C PRO A 231 9.18 21.53 -8.82
N MET A 232 10.30 21.54 -9.55
CA MET A 232 10.59 20.58 -10.62
C MET A 232 11.16 19.26 -10.09
N SER A 233 11.44 19.17 -8.78
CA SER A 233 11.89 17.95 -8.14
C SER A 233 10.72 17.25 -7.47
N MET A 234 10.42 16.01 -7.88
CA MET A 234 9.39 15.19 -7.23
C MET A 234 9.64 15.02 -5.71
N TRP A 235 10.91 15.05 -5.30
CA TRP A 235 11.30 14.91 -3.89
C TRP A 235 10.97 16.15 -3.05
N SER A 236 10.74 17.30 -3.68
CA SER A 236 10.32 18.51 -2.95
C SER A 236 8.94 18.34 -2.29
N TYR A 237 8.14 17.40 -2.79
CA TYR A 237 6.85 17.02 -2.24
C TYR A 237 6.94 15.96 -1.14
N SER A 238 8.12 15.35 -0.93
CA SER A 238 8.33 14.36 0.13
C SER A 238 8.13 14.97 1.51
N ARG A 239 7.42 14.24 2.37
CA ARG A 239 7.23 14.50 3.80
C ARG A 239 8.18 13.68 4.67
N ILE A 240 9.02 12.84 4.08
CA ILE A 240 10.06 12.14 4.83
C ILE A 240 11.10 13.15 5.30
N THR A 241 11.18 13.36 6.61
CA THR A 241 12.19 14.21 7.23
C THR A 241 13.58 13.60 7.07
N ALA A 242 14.63 14.43 7.09
CA ALA A 242 16.01 13.93 7.05
C ALA A 242 16.29 12.94 8.21
N ALA A 243 15.75 13.21 9.39
CA ALA A 243 15.85 12.32 10.54
C ALA A 243 15.18 10.96 10.29
N ALA A 244 13.95 10.94 9.77
CA ALA A 244 13.26 9.70 9.42
C ALA A 244 13.99 8.93 8.30
N ALA A 245 14.53 9.64 7.31
CA ALA A 245 15.35 9.03 6.26
C ALA A 245 16.60 8.33 6.84
N GLU A 246 17.30 8.99 7.77
CA GLU A 246 18.47 8.39 8.43
C GLU A 246 18.12 7.24 9.37
N GLU A 247 16.99 7.32 10.08
CA GLU A 247 16.48 6.21 10.88
C GLU A 247 16.19 4.98 10.01
N ILE A 248 15.49 5.17 8.90
CA ILE A 248 15.19 4.12 7.92
C ILE A 248 16.48 3.52 7.36
N LYS A 249 17.46 4.36 6.99
CA LYS A 249 18.78 3.88 6.55
C LYS A 249 19.46 3.07 7.65
N THR A 250 19.45 3.54 8.89
CA THR A 250 20.08 2.84 10.02
C THR A 250 19.43 1.49 10.31
N LEU A 251 18.11 1.38 10.14
CA LEU A 251 17.36 0.13 10.33
C LEU A 251 17.53 -0.83 9.16
N LEU A 252 17.43 -0.34 7.92
CA LEU A 252 17.38 -1.19 6.73
C LEU A 252 18.75 -1.46 6.11
N LEU A 253 19.72 -0.55 6.19
CA LEU A 253 21.05 -0.80 5.62
C LEU A 253 21.73 -2.02 6.24
N PRO A 254 21.69 -2.29 7.56
CA PRO A 254 22.19 -3.54 8.10
C PRO A 254 21.45 -4.76 7.56
N ALA A 255 20.12 -4.69 7.39
CA ALA A 255 19.32 -5.77 6.83
C ALA A 255 19.64 -6.04 5.34
N LEU A 256 19.96 -4.99 4.58
CA LEU A 256 20.37 -5.07 3.16
C LEU A 256 21.85 -5.43 2.99
N ALA A 257 22.71 -5.04 3.93
CA ALA A 257 24.16 -5.28 3.93
C ALA A 257 24.54 -6.63 4.54
N LEU A 258 23.63 -7.26 5.30
CA LEU A 258 23.63 -8.71 5.33
C LEU A 258 23.43 -9.14 3.88
N GLU A 259 24.52 -9.49 3.19
CA GLU A 259 24.51 -10.53 2.17
C GLU A 259 23.93 -11.76 2.86
N ARG A 260 22.60 -11.81 3.00
CA ARG A 260 21.92 -12.97 3.52
C ARG A 260 22.33 -14.04 2.52
N LYS A 261 23.17 -14.97 2.99
CA LYS A 261 22.98 -16.40 2.74
C LYS A 261 21.55 -16.65 3.16
N THR A 262 20.64 -16.26 2.29
CA THR A 262 19.24 -16.51 2.43
C THR A 262 19.19 -18.00 2.74
N PRO A 263 18.42 -18.46 3.72
CA PRO A 263 18.10 -19.87 3.83
C PRO A 263 17.22 -20.31 2.64
N ILE A 264 17.39 -19.67 1.46
CA ILE A 264 17.04 -20.20 0.17
C ILE A 264 17.81 -21.51 0.10
N VAL A 265 17.03 -22.56 0.28
CA VAL A 265 17.38 -23.92 -0.04
C VAL A 265 18.13 -23.89 -1.38
N PRO A 266 19.28 -24.56 -1.52
CA PRO A 266 20.11 -24.48 -2.72
C PRO A 266 19.26 -24.56 -4.00
N PRO A 267 19.60 -23.80 -5.07
CA PRO A 267 18.80 -23.75 -6.29
C PRO A 267 18.37 -25.15 -6.74
N GLY A 268 17.06 -25.40 -6.80
CA GLY A 268 16.48 -26.70 -7.18
C GLY A 268 15.83 -27.48 -6.04
N CYS A 269 15.95 -27.04 -4.79
CA CYS A 269 15.13 -27.56 -3.71
C CYS A 269 13.78 -26.85 -3.65
N HIS A 270 12.69 -27.60 -3.51
CA HIS A 270 11.36 -27.04 -3.38
C HIS A 270 11.22 -26.30 -2.04
N VAL A 271 10.60 -25.12 -2.08
CA VAL A 271 10.12 -24.45 -0.87
C VAL A 271 9.13 -25.41 -0.20
N ARG A 272 9.28 -25.61 1.10
CA ARG A 272 8.40 -26.49 1.88
C ARG A 272 6.97 -25.93 1.84
N LYS A 273 5.98 -26.78 1.56
CA LYS A 273 4.58 -26.33 1.56
C LYS A 273 4.11 -26.12 3.00
N TYR A 274 3.22 -25.15 3.23
CA TYR A 274 2.62 -24.88 4.54
C TYR A 274 1.88 -26.12 5.07
N SER A 275 1.21 -26.87 4.19
CA SER A 275 0.54 -28.13 4.51
C SER A 275 1.48 -29.24 5.00
N GLU A 276 2.75 -29.24 4.58
CA GLU A 276 3.75 -30.23 4.98
C GLU A 276 4.33 -29.98 6.40
N ARG A 277 3.94 -28.87 7.05
CA ARG A 277 4.42 -28.47 8.39
C ARG A 277 3.72 -29.19 9.53
N TYR A 278 2.48 -29.65 9.32
CA TYR A 278 1.66 -30.24 10.40
C TYR A 278 1.83 -31.75 10.56
N ASP A 279 2.52 -32.41 9.63
CA ASP A 279 2.77 -33.86 9.67
C ASP A 279 4.07 -34.24 10.38
N GLU A 280 4.89 -33.27 10.80
CA GLU A 280 6.09 -33.53 11.60
C GLU A 280 5.77 -33.51 13.10
N GLU A 281 6.14 -34.60 13.79
CA GLU A 281 5.85 -34.99 15.18
C GLU A 281 6.19 -33.98 16.30
N TRP A 282 6.58 -32.74 15.98
CA TRP A 282 7.10 -31.76 16.93
C TRP A 282 6.07 -30.75 17.45
N LEU A 283 4.95 -30.56 16.75
CA LEU A 283 3.79 -29.89 17.34
C LEU A 283 2.96 -30.93 18.09
N PRO A 284 2.49 -30.64 19.33
CA PRO A 284 1.61 -31.58 20.02
C PRO A 284 0.46 -31.92 19.08
N PRO A 285 0.12 -33.22 18.89
CA PRO A 285 -0.98 -33.62 18.02
C PRO A 285 -2.19 -32.79 18.41
N LYS A 286 -2.96 -32.28 17.43
CA LYS A 286 -4.17 -31.45 17.62
C LYS A 286 -5.01 -31.96 18.79
N ALA A 287 -4.64 -31.55 20.00
CA ALA A 287 -5.42 -31.80 21.19
C ALA A 287 -6.59 -30.88 20.98
N GLU A 288 -7.78 -31.46 20.88
CA GLU A 288 -9.07 -30.80 20.79
C GLU A 288 -8.98 -29.42 21.44
N GLN A 289 -8.73 -28.38 20.63
CA GLN A 289 -8.66 -27.04 21.15
C GLN A 289 -10.04 -26.79 21.73
N PRO A 290 -10.19 -26.53 23.04
CA PRO A 290 -11.47 -26.13 23.54
C PRO A 290 -11.80 -24.82 22.84
N HIS A 291 -12.82 -24.83 21.99
CA HIS A 291 -13.52 -23.61 21.61
C HIS A 291 -13.72 -22.82 22.92
N ASN A 292 -13.15 -21.60 23.00
CA ASN A 292 -13.23 -20.64 24.12
C ASN A 292 -11.97 -20.40 24.99
N ALA A 293 -10.77 -20.30 24.41
CA ALA A 293 -9.62 -19.72 25.13
C ALA A 293 -9.52 -18.18 25.07
N PHE A 294 -10.39 -17.51 24.32
CA PHE A 294 -10.61 -16.06 24.47
C PHE A 294 -11.91 -15.84 25.23
N GLY A 295 -11.80 -15.49 26.52
CA GLY A 295 -12.91 -15.04 27.34
C GLY A 295 -13.47 -13.70 26.84
N ILE A 296 -14.19 -13.72 25.73
CA ILE A 296 -15.08 -12.63 25.33
C ILE A 296 -16.42 -12.93 25.99
N VAL A 297 -16.76 -12.12 26.98
CA VAL A 297 -18.07 -12.12 27.64
C VAL A 297 -19.13 -11.84 26.58
N SER A 298 -19.81 -12.90 26.10
CA SER A 298 -21.06 -12.76 25.36
C SER A 298 -22.11 -12.23 26.32
N ARG A 299 -22.44 -10.94 26.26
CA ARG A 299 -23.68 -10.42 26.83
C ARG A 299 -24.84 -10.98 26.01
N THR A 300 -25.37 -12.13 26.43
CA THR A 300 -26.69 -12.58 26.01
C THR A 300 -27.74 -11.70 26.67
N THR A 301 -28.33 -10.79 25.92
CA THR A 301 -29.64 -10.22 26.24
C THR A 301 -30.71 -11.21 25.81
N SER A 302 -31.24 -12.01 26.74
CA SER A 302 -32.54 -12.66 26.57
C SER A 302 -33.52 -12.11 27.61
N GLU A 303 -34.45 -11.31 27.09
CA GLU A 303 -35.88 -11.25 27.39
C GLU A 303 -36.39 -11.23 28.84
N ALA A 304 -37.18 -10.19 29.11
CA ALA A 304 -38.42 -10.33 29.88
C ALA A 304 -39.52 -9.54 29.17
N VAL A 305 -40.30 -10.24 28.34
CA VAL A 305 -41.69 -9.89 28.04
C VAL A 305 -42.53 -11.07 28.50
N HIS A 306 -43.19 -10.90 29.64
CA HIS A 306 -44.46 -11.52 29.99
C HIS A 306 -45.20 -10.57 30.93
#